data_AF-A0A514BUR0-F1
#
_entry.id   AF-A0A514BUR0-F1
#
_cell.length_a   1.000
_cell.length_b   1.000
_cell.length_c   1.000
_cell.angle_alpha   90.00
_cell.angle_beta   90.00
_cell.angle_gamma   90.00
#
_symmetry.space_group_name_H-M   'P 1'
#
loop_
_entity.id
_entity.type
_entity.pdbx_description
1 polymer ?
#
loop_
_entity_poly.entity_id
_entity_poly.type
_entity_poly.pdbx_seq_one_letter_code
_entity_poly.pdbx_strand_id
1 'polypeptide(L)'
;METKRGTCHCKAVEFEVDLEHGFENVRRCNCSICSRKGAIMAAVPLDRLRVVRGADKLSLYQWNTMQARHYFCSICGIYTHHQRRSVPTEYGFNVACIEGVDLSRIGPIGASNGAGQSLIGEVP
;
A
#
# COMPACT_ATOMS: atom_id res chain seq x y z
N MET A 1 -2.68 15.99 -13.28
CA MET A 1 -2.01 14.72 -12.97
C MET A 1 -0.60 15.03 -12.52
N GLU A 2 -0.24 14.61 -11.32
CA GLU A 2 1.06 14.84 -10.69
C GLU A 2 1.70 13.48 -10.38
N THR A 3 2.93 13.26 -10.86
CA THR A 3 3.70 12.07 -10.52
C THR A 3 4.47 12.32 -9.22
N LYS A 4 4.25 11.48 -8.21
CA LYS A 4 4.99 11.49 -6.94
C LYS A 4 5.92 10.29 -6.86
N ARG A 5 7.11 10.51 -6.29
CA ARG A 5 8.09 9.47 -6.00
C ARG A 5 7.85 8.90 -4.61
N GLY A 6 7.97 7.58 -4.47
CA GLY A 6 7.94 6.88 -3.21
C GLY A 6 9.14 5.95 -3.05
N THR A 7 9.63 5.84 -1.83
CA THR A 7 10.75 4.95 -1.48
C THR A 7 10.43 4.13 -0.24
N CYS A 8 11.00 2.92 -0.17
CA CYS A 8 11.15 2.25 1.11
C CYS A 8 12.22 2.94 1.96
N HIS A 9 12.29 2.64 3.26
CA HIS A 9 13.24 3.29 4.18
C HIS A 9 14.71 3.20 3.73
N CYS A 10 15.15 2.02 3.27
CA CYS A 10 16.52 1.83 2.79
C CYS A 10 16.76 2.32 1.34
N LYS A 11 15.73 2.86 0.68
CA LYS A 11 15.74 3.35 -0.72
C LYS A 11 16.07 2.30 -1.79
N ALA A 12 16.20 1.02 -1.41
CA ALA A 12 16.43 -0.06 -2.37
C ALA A 12 15.27 -0.23 -3.35
N VAL A 13 14.04 -0.07 -2.85
CA VAL A 13 12.81 -0.01 -3.64
C VAL A 13 12.40 1.45 -3.85
N GLU A 14 12.14 1.81 -5.10
CA GLU A 14 11.60 3.09 -5.53
C GLU A 14 10.43 2.85 -6.49
N PHE A 15 9.36 3.60 -6.31
CA PHE A 15 8.16 3.54 -7.13
C PHE A 15 7.63 4.94 -7.42
N GLU A 16 6.88 5.08 -8.49
CA GLU A 16 6.19 6.31 -8.86
C GLU A 16 4.69 6.08 -8.83
N VAL A 17 3.95 7.10 -8.42
CA VAL A 17 2.49 7.10 -8.37
C VAL A 17 1.96 8.33 -9.10
N ASP A 18 1.06 8.13 -10.05
CA ASP A 18 0.39 9.21 -10.77
C ASP A 18 -0.92 9.57 -10.07
N LEU A 19 -0.99 10.79 -9.52
CA LEU A 19 -2.12 11.30 -8.75
C LEU A 19 -2.91 12.30 -9.59
N GLU A 20 -4.22 12.11 -9.69
CA GLU A 20 -5.07 13.03 -10.45
C GLU A 20 -5.51 14.23 -9.60
N HIS A 21 -5.97 13.94 -8.38
CA HIS A 21 -6.51 14.91 -7.42
C HIS A 21 -5.83 14.81 -6.04
N GLY A 22 -4.52 14.53 -6.03
CA GLY A 22 -3.77 14.26 -4.80
C GLY A 22 -4.03 12.85 -4.24
N PHE A 23 -3.87 12.67 -2.93
CA PHE A 23 -4.13 11.38 -2.30
C PHE A 23 -5.64 11.14 -2.19
N GLU A 24 -6.16 10.27 -3.03
CA GLU A 24 -7.55 9.86 -2.96
C GLU A 24 -7.72 8.66 -2.03
N ASN A 25 -8.92 8.53 -1.48
CA ASN A 25 -9.33 7.31 -0.79
C ASN A 25 -8.43 6.95 0.42
N VAL A 26 -7.90 7.97 1.11
CA VAL A 26 -6.99 7.83 2.26
C VAL A 26 -7.66 7.07 3.40
N ARG A 27 -7.09 5.93 3.80
CA ARG A 27 -7.71 5.01 4.75
C ARG A 27 -6.73 4.18 5.58
N ARG A 28 -7.21 3.72 6.73
CA ARG A 28 -6.65 2.59 7.49
C ARG A 28 -7.60 1.40 7.43
N CYS A 29 -7.05 0.19 7.35
CA CYS A 29 -7.82 -1.04 7.33
C CYS A 29 -7.58 -1.84 8.61
N ASN A 30 -8.65 -2.41 9.18
CA ASN A 30 -8.60 -3.16 10.44
C ASN A 30 -8.39 -4.68 10.29
N CYS A 31 -8.15 -5.21 9.08
CA CYS A 31 -7.87 -6.65 8.94
C CYS A 31 -6.55 -7.04 9.62
N SER A 32 -6.38 -8.33 9.92
CA SER A 32 -5.26 -8.86 10.70
C SER A 32 -3.87 -8.41 10.21
N ILE A 33 -3.65 -8.31 8.89
CA ILE A 33 -2.38 -7.83 8.33
C ILE A 33 -2.30 -6.30 8.31
N CYS A 34 -3.37 -5.59 7.94
CA CYS A 34 -3.32 -4.13 7.77
C CYS A 34 -3.24 -3.40 9.11
N SER A 35 -3.91 -3.91 10.15
CA SER A 35 -3.79 -3.36 11.50
C SER A 35 -2.36 -3.48 12.04
N ARG A 36 -1.68 -4.61 11.77
CA ARG A 36 -0.26 -4.81 12.11
C ARG A 36 0.69 -3.90 11.33
N LYS A 37 0.39 -3.63 10.06
CA LYS A 37 1.16 -2.67 9.25
C LYS A 37 1.01 -1.23 9.72
N GLY A 38 -0.16 -0.87 10.27
CA GLY A 38 -0.46 0.49 10.75
C GLY A 38 -0.45 1.58 9.67
N ALA A 39 -0.29 1.22 8.39
CA ALA A 39 -0.07 2.15 7.30
C ALA A 39 -1.33 2.97 6.98
N ILE A 40 -1.13 4.25 6.66
CA ILE A 40 -2.14 5.08 5.99
C ILE A 40 -1.98 4.82 4.50
N MET A 41 -3.06 4.38 3.86
CA MET A 41 -3.05 3.99 2.45
C MET A 41 -3.92 4.91 1.62
N ALA A 42 -3.41 5.32 0.47
CA ALA A 42 -4.21 5.86 -0.64
C ALA A 42 -4.30 4.80 -1.75
N ALA A 43 -5.17 5.01 -2.73
CA ALA A 43 -5.37 4.06 -3.82
C ALA A 43 -5.29 4.72 -5.20
N VAL A 44 -4.80 3.96 -6.18
CA VAL A 44 -4.76 4.34 -7.59
C VAL A 44 -5.05 3.11 -8.48
N PRO A 45 -5.53 3.32 -9.72
CA PRO A 45 -5.55 2.29 -10.76
C PRO A 45 -4.18 1.60 -10.97
N LEU A 46 -4.19 0.36 -11.47
CA LEU A 46 -2.95 -0.44 -11.63
C LEU A 46 -1.89 0.21 -12.52
N ASP A 47 -2.29 0.93 -13.56
CA ASP A 47 -1.41 1.60 -14.50
C ASP A 47 -0.78 2.90 -13.95
N ARG A 48 -1.27 3.38 -12.81
CA ARG A 48 -0.81 4.62 -12.15
C ARG A 48 0.18 4.38 -11.00
N LEU A 49 0.65 3.15 -10.80
CA LEU A 49 1.76 2.86 -9.91
C LEU A 49 2.77 1.96 -10.61
N ARG A 50 4.04 2.39 -10.66
CA ARG A 50 5.13 1.64 -11.29
C ARG A 50 6.34 1.57 -10.36
N VAL A 51 6.91 0.38 -10.20
CA VAL A 51 8.19 0.20 -9.50
C VAL A 51 9.30 0.55 -10.48
N VAL A 52 10.06 1.61 -10.18
CA VAL A 52 11.11 2.13 -11.08
C VAL A 52 12.50 1.62 -10.69
N ARG A 53 12.69 1.16 -9.44
CA ARG A 53 13.92 0.49 -8.98
C ARG A 53 13.63 -0.54 -7.90
N GLY A 54 14.41 -1.63 -7.88
CA GLY A 54 14.41 -2.60 -6.78
C GLY A 54 13.25 -3.59 -6.80
N ALA A 55 12.72 -3.92 -7.98
CA ALA A 55 11.69 -4.96 -8.11
C ALA A 55 12.16 -6.32 -7.55
N ASP A 56 13.45 -6.63 -7.68
CA ASP A 56 14.11 -7.81 -7.11
C ASP A 56 14.24 -7.76 -5.57
N LYS A 57 14.01 -6.59 -4.96
CA LYS A 57 14.00 -6.38 -3.51
C LYS A 57 12.59 -6.33 -2.92
N LEU A 58 11.57 -6.57 -3.72
CA LEU A 58 10.20 -6.72 -3.24
C LEU A 58 9.90 -8.18 -2.89
N SER A 59 9.42 -8.39 -1.68
CA SER A 59 8.82 -9.65 -1.27
C SER A 59 7.30 -9.56 -1.40
N LEU A 60 6.70 -10.63 -1.92
CA LEU A 60 5.26 -10.79 -2.07
C LEU A 60 4.73 -11.66 -0.92
N TYR A 61 3.71 -11.16 -0.23
CA TYR A 61 2.92 -11.92 0.73
C TYR A 61 1.47 -12.00 0.29
N GLN A 62 0.93 -13.22 0.26
CA GLN A 62 -0.44 -13.53 -0.09
C GLN A 62 -0.99 -14.51 0.96
N TRP A 63 -2.24 -14.31 1.35
CA TRP A 63 -2.94 -15.17 2.31
C TRP A 63 -4.45 -15.13 2.02
N ASN A 64 -5.23 -15.91 2.77
CA ASN A 64 -6.70 -15.98 2.65
C ASN A 64 -7.11 -16.44 1.24
N THR A 65 -7.64 -15.56 0.39
CA THR A 65 -8.05 -15.92 -0.97
C THR A 65 -6.91 -15.92 -1.98
N MET A 66 -5.68 -15.59 -1.54
CA MET A 66 -4.51 -15.40 -2.41
C MET A 66 -4.69 -14.32 -3.49
N GLN A 67 -5.74 -13.50 -3.42
CA GLN A 67 -6.00 -12.46 -4.43
C GLN A 67 -5.26 -11.15 -4.15
N ALA A 68 -5.25 -10.69 -2.88
CA ALA A 68 -4.46 -9.52 -2.52
C ALA A 68 -2.97 -9.85 -2.59
N ARG A 69 -2.20 -9.00 -3.27
CA ARG A 69 -0.74 -9.15 -3.40
C ARG A 69 -0.06 -8.07 -2.60
N HIS A 70 0.44 -8.38 -1.41
CA HIS A 70 1.08 -7.40 -0.54
C HIS A 70 2.59 -7.37 -0.76
N TYR A 71 3.14 -6.22 -1.15
CA TYR A 71 4.55 -6.04 -1.40
C TYR A 71 5.23 -5.27 -0.26
N PHE A 72 6.42 -5.71 0.13
CA PHE A 72 7.27 -5.03 1.10
C PHE A 72 8.74 -5.20 0.73
N CYS A 73 9.58 -4.27 1.16
CA CYS A 73 11.02 -4.37 0.93
C CYS A 73 11.61 -5.52 1.74
N SER A 74 12.32 -6.45 1.08
CA SER A 74 12.98 -7.58 1.73
C SER A 74 14.15 -7.18 2.63
N ILE A 75 14.68 -5.97 2.47
CA ILE A 75 15.82 -5.46 3.22
C ILE A 75 15.37 -4.75 4.51
N CYS A 76 14.43 -3.81 4.40
CA CYS A 76 14.02 -2.98 5.55
C CYS A 76 12.59 -3.24 6.05
N GLY A 77 11.88 -4.22 5.48
CA GLY A 77 10.53 -4.62 5.91
C GLY A 77 9.41 -3.63 5.55
N ILE A 78 9.73 -2.46 5.00
CA ILE A 78 8.73 -1.43 4.70
C ILE A 78 7.74 -1.92 3.65
N TYR A 79 6.48 -1.95 4.04
CA TYR A 79 5.33 -2.10 3.15
C TYR A 79 5.24 -0.88 2.22
N THR A 80 5.37 -1.12 0.91
CA THR A 80 5.31 -0.09 -0.13
C THR A 80 3.90 0.01 -0.70
N HIS A 81 3.38 -1.10 -1.25
CA HIS A 81 2.08 -1.14 -1.90
C HIS A 81 1.50 -2.56 -1.92
N HIS A 82 0.23 -2.69 -2.28
CA HIS A 82 -0.42 -3.97 -2.51
C HIS A 82 -1.51 -3.87 -3.56
N GLN A 83 -1.69 -4.92 -4.35
CA GLN A 83 -2.90 -5.06 -5.16
C GLN A 83 -4.07 -5.40 -4.22
N ARG A 84 -5.14 -4.62 -4.27
CA ARG A 84 -6.27 -4.76 -3.35
C ARG A 84 -7.10 -5.99 -3.72
N ARG A 85 -7.64 -6.69 -2.72
CA ARG A 85 -8.63 -7.76 -2.97
C ARG A 85 -10.00 -7.21 -3.35
N SER A 86 -10.46 -6.18 -2.63
CA SER A 86 -11.81 -5.62 -2.78
C SER A 86 -12.03 -4.91 -4.12
N VAL A 87 -10.95 -4.37 -4.70
CA VAL A 87 -10.93 -3.72 -6.02
C VAL A 87 -9.65 -4.18 -6.72
N PRO A 88 -9.66 -5.35 -7.39
CA PRO A 88 -8.45 -5.94 -8.00
C PRO A 88 -7.77 -5.08 -9.06
N THR A 89 -8.48 -4.08 -9.59
CA THR A 89 -7.99 -3.10 -10.56
C THR A 89 -7.26 -1.91 -9.92
N GLU A 90 -6.97 -1.97 -8.62
CA GLU A 90 -6.27 -0.91 -7.91
C GLU A 90 -5.10 -1.41 -7.07
N TYR A 91 -4.08 -0.56 -6.98
CA TYR A 91 -3.08 -0.60 -5.93
C TYR A 91 -3.50 0.27 -4.75
N GLY A 92 -3.30 -0.23 -3.54
CA GLY A 92 -3.17 0.59 -2.35
C GLY A 92 -1.69 0.79 -2.02
N PHE A 93 -1.25 2.01 -1.75
CA PHE A 93 0.15 2.31 -1.43
C PHE A 93 0.28 3.02 -0.09
N ASN A 94 1.41 2.81 0.58
CA ASN A 94 1.73 3.44 1.86
C ASN A 94 2.07 4.91 1.63
N VAL A 95 1.23 5.82 2.11
CA VAL A 95 1.45 7.25 1.89
C VAL A 95 2.75 7.73 2.55
N ALA A 96 3.16 7.11 3.66
CA ALA A 96 4.41 7.43 4.35
C ALA A 96 5.68 7.14 3.54
N CYS A 97 5.57 6.38 2.44
CA CYS A 97 6.68 6.16 1.52
C CYS A 97 6.88 7.31 0.53
N ILE A 98 5.89 8.20 0.35
CA ILE A 98 5.95 9.29 -0.62
C ILE A 98 6.93 10.36 -0.13
N GLU A 99 7.84 10.77 -1.01
CA GLU A 99 8.85 11.78 -0.68
C GLU A 99 8.22 13.13 -0.34
N GLY A 100 8.70 13.75 0.74
CA GLY A 100 8.23 15.06 1.19
C GLY A 100 6.82 15.05 1.81
N VAL A 101 6.23 13.88 2.06
CA VAL A 101 4.91 13.79 2.69
C VAL A 101 4.96 14.20 4.17
N ASP A 102 4.03 15.04 4.59
CA ASP A 102 3.78 15.34 6.01
C ASP A 102 2.51 14.60 6.45
N LEU A 103 2.69 13.50 7.19
CA LEU A 103 1.58 12.69 7.69
C LEU A 103 0.66 13.45 8.66
N SER A 104 1.14 14.53 9.30
CA SER A 104 0.31 15.36 10.17
C SER A 104 -0.69 16.22 9.38
N ARG A 105 -0.46 16.39 8.07
CA ARG A 105 -1.26 17.23 7.15
C ARG A 105 -2.07 16.44 6.13
N ILE A 106 -2.17 15.12 6.28
CA ILE A 106 -2.82 14.24 5.31
C ILE A 106 -4.36 14.35 5.29
N GLY A 107 -4.94 15.18 6.17
CA GLY A 107 -6.37 15.37 6.30
C GLY A 107 -7.08 14.18 6.97
N PRO A 108 -8.42 14.10 6.86
CA PRO A 108 -9.20 13.02 7.45
C PRO A 108 -8.80 11.64 6.89
N ILE A 109 -8.62 10.67 7.79
CA ILE A 109 -8.27 9.29 7.42
C ILE A 109 -9.51 8.41 7.58
N GLY A 110 -10.00 7.84 6.48
CA GLY A 110 -11.13 6.91 6.48
C GLY A 110 -10.80 5.57 7.13
N ALA A 111 -11.84 4.80 7.47
CA ALA A 111 -11.71 3.44 7.97
C ALA A 111 -12.24 2.42 6.96
N SER A 112 -11.58 1.27 6.85
CA SER A 112 -12.06 0.13 6.08
C SER A 112 -12.23 -1.09 6.98
N ASN A 113 -13.42 -1.71 6.93
CA ASN A 113 -13.71 -2.96 7.64
C ASN A 113 -13.20 -4.17 6.84
N GLY A 114 -11.89 -4.38 6.85
CA GLY A 114 -11.27 -5.57 6.25
C GLY A 114 -11.37 -6.81 7.15
N ALA A 115 -11.60 -6.66 8.45
CA ALA A 115 -11.76 -7.79 9.38
C ALA A 115 -13.03 -8.60 9.06
N GLY A 116 -14.16 -7.93 8.80
CA GLY A 116 -15.42 -8.57 8.39
C GLY A 116 -15.40 -9.20 6.99
N GLN A 117 -14.21 -9.27 6.39
CA GLN A 117 -13.95 -9.70 5.03
C GLN A 117 -13.03 -10.93 4.99
N SER A 118 -12.54 -11.42 6.14
CA SER A 118 -11.75 -12.65 6.20
C SER A 118 -12.61 -13.88 5.86
N LEU A 119 -12.09 -14.80 5.05
CA LEU A 119 -12.76 -16.08 4.72
C LEU A 119 -12.03 -17.28 5.36
N ILE A 120 -10.96 -17.00 6.10
CA ILE A 120 -10.21 -17.99 6.86
C ILE A 120 -10.20 -17.55 8.33
N GLY A 121 -10.00 -18.50 9.23
CA GLY A 121 -9.83 -18.25 10.67
C GLY A 121 -8.56 -17.45 10.98
N GLU A 122 -8.04 -17.57 12.21
CA GLU A 122 -6.77 -16.94 12.56
C GLU A 122 -5.63 -17.47 11.65
N VAL A 123 -4.75 -16.56 11.23
CA VAL A 123 -3.59 -16.91 10.40
C VAL A 123 -2.64 -17.73 11.27
N PRO A 124 -2.20 -18.93 10.84
CA PRO A 124 -1.21 -19.71 11.58
C PRO A 124 0.12 -18.96 11.74
#